data_AF-A0A353DQW0-F1
#
_entry.id   AF-A0A353DQW0-F1
#
_cell.length_a   1.000
_cell.length_b   1.000
_cell.length_c   1.000
_cell.angle_alpha   90.00
_cell.angle_beta   90.00
_cell.angle_gamma   90.00
#
_symmetry.space_group_name_H-M   'P 1'
#
loop_
_entity.id
_entity.type
_entity.pdbx_description
1 polymer ?
#
loop_
_entity_poly.entity_id
_entity_poly.type
_entity_poly.pdbx_seq_one_letter_code
_entity_poly.pdbx_strand_id
1 'polypeptide(L)'
;ERSQHKNKEKALAVLRSRLLAAEIEKQQQEITDSRRSQVGSGDRSERVRTYNFPQGRITDHRIGLTSYNLEQVLDGDLMEFIEALVQEEQARKLENASL
;
A
#
# COMPACT_ATOMS: atom_id res chain seq x y z
N GLU A 1 13.77 -0.68 53.32
CA GLU A 1 15.17 -0.50 52.88
C GLU A 1 15.26 -0.05 51.42
N ARG A 2 15.95 1.06 51.15
CA ARG A 2 16.23 1.56 49.79
C ARG A 2 17.46 0.83 49.23
N SER A 3 17.27 -0.37 48.66
CA SER A 3 18.34 -1.10 47.98
C SER A 3 18.52 -0.57 46.54
N GLN A 4 19.72 -0.09 46.22
CA GLN A 4 20.08 0.43 44.89
C GLN A 4 19.90 -0.62 43.79
N HIS A 5 20.21 -1.89 44.07
CA HIS A 5 20.03 -3.00 43.13
C HIS A 5 18.56 -3.18 42.75
N LYS A 6 17.66 -3.21 43.75
CA LYS A 6 16.21 -3.29 43.51
C LYS A 6 15.67 -2.09 42.74
N ASN A 7 16.21 -0.90 42.96
CA ASN A 7 15.85 0.30 42.19
C ASN A 7 16.35 0.23 40.75
N LYS A 8 17.58 -0.25 40.52
CA LYS A 8 18.16 -0.43 39.20
C LYS A 8 17.38 -1.45 38.38
N GLU A 9 17.00 -2.59 38.96
CA GLU A 9 16.18 -3.62 38.30
C GLU A 9 14.82 -3.07 37.86
N LYS A 10 14.13 -2.34 38.75
CA LYS A 10 12.85 -1.68 38.42
C LYS A 10 13.02 -0.65 37.31
N ALA A 11 14.07 0.18 37.36
CA ALA A 11 14.35 1.18 36.33
C ALA A 11 14.62 0.52 34.97
N LEU A 12 15.41 -0.56 34.92
CA LEU A 12 15.69 -1.30 33.69
C LEU A 12 14.47 -2.04 33.14
N ALA A 13 13.58 -2.54 33.99
CA ALA A 13 12.31 -3.13 33.56
C ALA A 13 11.41 -2.08 32.89
N VAL A 14 11.27 -0.90 33.50
CA VAL A 14 10.52 0.22 32.94
C VAL A 14 11.16 0.73 31.64
N LEU A 15 12.49 0.86 31.60
CA LEU A 15 13.21 1.30 30.40
C LEU A 15 12.97 0.33 29.23
N ARG A 16 13.11 -0.98 29.46
CA ARG A 16 12.85 -2.00 28.43
C ARG A 16 11.42 -1.95 27.91
N SER A 17 10.45 -1.81 28.81
CA SER A 17 9.03 -1.68 28.44
C SER A 17 8.78 -0.44 27.57
N ARG A 18 9.37 0.71 27.93
CA ARG A 18 9.25 1.95 27.14
C ARG A 18 9.91 1.87 25.78
N LEU A 19 11.12 1.30 25.70
CA LEU A 19 11.83 1.12 24.43
C LEU A 19 11.05 0.19 23.49
N LEU A 20 10.51 -0.91 24.01
CA LEU A 20 9.68 -1.82 23.23
C LEU A 20 8.40 -1.13 22.73
N ALA A 21 7.72 -0.38 23.60
CA ALA A 21 6.52 0.35 23.22
C ALA A 21 6.80 1.37 22.10
N ALA A 22 7.90 2.13 22.21
CA ALA A 22 8.29 3.09 21.19
C ALA A 22 8.61 2.43 19.84
N GLU A 23 9.27 1.28 19.83
CA GLU A 23 9.57 0.56 18.59
C GLU A 23 8.31 -0.02 17.95
N ILE A 24 7.39 -0.57 18.75
CA ILE A 24 6.08 -1.04 18.25
C ILE A 24 5.28 0.11 17.66
N GLU A 25 5.23 1.26 18.34
CA GLU A 25 4.55 2.46 17.85
C GLU A 25 5.15 2.93 16.53
N LYS A 26 6.48 2.98 16.42
CA LYS A 26 7.18 3.32 15.18
C LYS A 26 6.82 2.37 14.04
N GLN A 27 6.89 1.06 14.27
CA GLN A 27 6.53 0.06 13.25
C GLN A 27 5.06 0.19 12.82
N GLN A 28 4.16 0.39 13.78
CA GLN A 28 2.75 0.58 13.49
C GLN A 28 2.51 1.86 12.68
N GLN A 29 3.24 2.93 12.97
CA GLN A 29 3.17 4.19 12.24
C GLN A 29 3.64 4.00 10.79
N GLU A 30 4.78 3.35 10.56
CA GLU A 30 5.30 3.05 9.21
C GLU A 30 4.31 2.22 8.38
N ILE A 31 3.73 1.18 8.99
CA ILE A 31 2.70 0.34 8.33
C ILE A 31 1.45 1.18 8.01
N THR A 32 1.02 2.01 8.95
CA THR A 32 -0.19 2.83 8.80
C THR A 32 -0.03 3.86 7.71
N ASP A 33 1.13 4.52 7.64
CA ASP A 33 1.44 5.50 6.62
C ASP A 33 1.58 4.86 5.24
N SER A 34 2.24 3.71 5.15
CA SER A 34 2.31 2.93 3.91
C SER A 34 0.92 2.54 3.42
N ARG A 35 0.06 2.00 4.31
CA ARG A 35 -1.32 1.63 3.96
C ARG A 35 -2.13 2.85 3.53
N ARG A 36 -1.99 3.97 4.23
CA ARG A 36 -2.69 5.22 3.90
C ARG A 36 -2.31 5.71 2.50
N SER A 37 -1.03 5.62 2.15
CA SER A 37 -0.56 6.02 0.81
C SER A 37 -1.10 5.11 -0.30
N GLN A 38 -1.29 3.81 -0.04
CA GLN A 38 -1.81 2.85 -1.02
C GLN A 38 -3.32 2.97 -1.23
N VAL A 39 -4.08 3.28 -0.19
CA VAL A 39 -5.54 3.40 -0.26
C VAL A 39 -5.97 4.79 -0.75
N GLY A 40 -5.17 5.82 -0.48
CA GLY A 40 -5.52 7.21 -0.79
C GLY A 40 -6.61 7.75 0.13
N SER A 41 -7.41 8.68 -0.38
CA SER A 41 -8.54 9.29 0.32
C SER A 41 -9.84 8.47 0.19
N GLY A 42 -9.89 7.55 -0.79
CA GLY A 42 -11.10 6.80 -1.13
C GLY A 42 -12.13 7.61 -1.91
N ASP A 43 -11.80 8.83 -2.33
CA ASP A 43 -12.67 9.64 -3.18
C ASP A 43 -12.82 9.02 -4.58
N ARG A 44 -13.96 9.27 -5.22
CA ARG A 44 -14.27 8.77 -6.57
C ARG A 44 -13.30 9.30 -7.62
N SER A 45 -12.69 10.47 -7.40
CA SER A 45 -11.68 11.03 -8.28
C SER A 45 -10.38 10.22 -8.32
N GLU A 46 -10.07 9.47 -7.25
CA GLU A 46 -8.86 8.65 -7.12
C GLU A 46 -9.07 7.19 -7.57
N ARG A 47 -10.21 6.86 -8.17
CA ARG A 47 -10.53 5.50 -8.61
C ARG A 47 -9.47 5.02 -9.63
N VAL A 48 -8.89 3.86 -9.34
CA VAL A 48 -7.90 3.22 -10.21
C VAL A 48 -8.57 2.54 -11.40
N ARG A 49 -9.75 1.95 -11.18
CA ARG A 49 -10.52 1.23 -12.22
C ARG A 49 -12.01 1.58 -12.15
N THR A 50 -12.72 1.35 -13.23
CA THR A 50 -14.18 1.50 -13.30
C THR A 50 -14.78 0.32 -14.01
N TYR A 51 -15.66 -0.38 -13.30
CA TYR A 51 -16.42 -1.52 -13.80
C TYR A 51 -17.81 -1.05 -14.19
N ASN A 52 -18.14 -1.12 -15.48
CA ASN A 52 -19.42 -0.70 -16.04
C ASN A 52 -20.19 -1.92 -16.51
N PHE A 53 -21.05 -2.44 -15.62
CA PHE A 53 -21.84 -3.65 -15.87
C PHE A 53 -22.81 -3.53 -17.06
N PRO A 54 -23.60 -2.45 -17.20
CA PRO A 54 -24.52 -2.32 -18.35
C PRO A 54 -23.85 -2.38 -19.72
N GLN A 55 -22.58 -1.96 -19.81
CA GLN A 55 -21.80 -1.95 -21.06
C GLN A 55 -20.75 -3.06 -21.12
N GLY A 56 -20.69 -3.95 -20.12
CA GLY A 56 -19.74 -5.05 -20.05
C GLY A 56 -18.27 -4.62 -20.11
N ARG A 57 -17.92 -3.41 -19.68
CA ARG A 57 -16.56 -2.87 -19.83
C ARG A 57 -15.89 -2.53 -18.51
N ILE A 58 -14.57 -2.58 -18.52
CA ILE A 58 -13.69 -2.13 -17.46
C ILE A 58 -12.68 -1.13 -18.02
N THR A 59 -12.46 -0.02 -17.31
CA THR A 59 -11.43 0.98 -17.64
C THR A 59 -10.45 1.12 -16.49
N ASP A 60 -9.15 1.01 -16.76
CA ASP A 60 -8.06 1.33 -15.84
C ASP A 60 -7.56 2.76 -16.11
N HIS A 61 -7.71 3.65 -15.12
CA HIS A 61 -7.43 5.07 -15.26
C HIS A 61 -5.94 5.40 -15.13
N ARG A 62 -5.10 4.45 -14.66
CA ARG A 62 -3.64 4.69 -14.56
C ARG A 62 -2.99 4.84 -15.93
N ILE A 63 -3.52 4.10 -16.91
CA ILE A 63 -2.98 3.99 -18.28
C ILE A 63 -4.03 4.26 -19.36
N GLY A 64 -5.28 4.51 -18.98
CA GLY A 64 -6.38 4.75 -19.92
C GLY A 64 -6.87 3.50 -20.68
N LEU A 65 -6.46 2.31 -20.28
CA LEU A 65 -6.84 1.04 -20.92
C LEU A 65 -8.31 0.72 -20.66
N THR A 66 -9.07 0.44 -21.71
CA THR A 66 -10.47 -0.02 -21.62
C THR A 66 -10.64 -1.35 -22.33
N SER A 67 -11.21 -2.34 -21.63
CA SER A 67 -11.56 -3.65 -22.19
C SER A 67 -13.05 -3.93 -22.03
N TYR A 68 -13.62 -4.70 -22.95
CA TYR A 68 -15.07 -5.01 -23.05
C TYR A 68 -15.39 -6.45 -22.62
N ASN A 69 -14.48 -7.10 -21.89
CA ASN A 69 -14.55 -8.48 -21.42
C ASN A 69 -14.80 -8.55 -19.89
N LEU A 70 -15.66 -7.67 -19.34
CA LEU A 70 -15.84 -7.51 -17.90
C LEU A 70 -16.05 -8.83 -17.14
N GLU A 71 -16.86 -9.76 -17.66
CA GLU A 71 -17.12 -11.04 -17.00
C GLU A 71 -15.85 -11.87 -16.82
N GLN A 72 -15.04 -12.02 -17.88
CA GLN A 72 -13.77 -12.77 -17.81
C GLN A 72 -12.79 -12.15 -16.81
N VAL A 73 -12.75 -10.82 -16.77
CA VAL A 73 -11.91 -10.06 -15.83
C VAL A 73 -12.36 -10.29 -14.40
N LEU A 74 -13.67 -10.32 -14.14
CA LEU A 74 -14.23 -10.64 -12.82
C LEU A 74 -13.99 -12.11 -12.43
N ASP A 75 -13.94 -13.01 -13.42
CA ASP A 75 -13.60 -14.42 -13.24
C ASP A 75 -12.08 -14.66 -13.04
N GLY A 76 -11.27 -13.62 -13.14
CA GLY A 76 -9.85 -13.63 -12.78
C GLY A 76 -8.88 -13.45 -13.95
N ASP A 77 -9.37 -13.32 -15.19
CA ASP A 77 -8.52 -13.03 -16.35
C ASP A 77 -8.06 -11.57 -16.35
N LEU A 78 -6.98 -11.31 -15.61
CA LEU A 78 -6.40 -9.98 -15.42
C LEU A 78 -5.10 -9.78 -16.20
N MET A 79 -4.67 -10.76 -16.99
CA MET A 79 -3.32 -10.77 -17.57
C MET A 79 -3.10 -9.55 -18.49
N GLU A 80 -4.11 -9.22 -19.31
CA GLU A 80 -4.12 -8.04 -20.18
C GLU A 80 -3.78 -6.76 -19.40
N PHE A 81 -4.42 -6.55 -18.24
CA PHE A 81 -4.19 -5.37 -17.42
C PHE A 81 -2.82 -5.39 -16.75
N ILE A 82 -2.40 -6.55 -16.24
CA ILE A 82 -1.14 -6.68 -15.51
C ILE A 82 0.04 -6.39 -16.44
N GLU A 83 0.05 -6.99 -17.63
CA GLU A 83 1.11 -6.80 -18.61
C GLU A 83 1.20 -5.34 -19.06
N ALA A 84 0.07 -4.72 -19.40
CA ALA A 84 0.03 -3.33 -19.81
C ALA A 84 0.58 -2.37 -18.73
N LEU A 85 0.23 -2.61 -17.45
CA LEU A 85 0.73 -1.82 -16.33
C LEU A 85 2.24 -2.00 -16.08
N VAL A 86 2.73 -3.24 -16.21
CA VAL A 86 4.17 -3.53 -16.07
C VAL A 86 4.97 -2.86 -17.18
N GLN A 87 4.49 -2.94 -18.42
CA GLN A 87 5.15 -2.30 -19.57
C GLN A 87 5.21 -0.78 -19.42
N GLU A 88 4.10 -0.14 -19.02
CA GLU A 88 4.06 1.29 -18.76
C GLU A 88 5.05 1.70 -17.67
N GLU A 89 5.09 0.96 -16.56
CA GLU A 89 6.02 1.24 -15.46
C GLU A 89 7.49 1.07 -15.89
N GLN A 90 7.78 0.06 -16.70
CA GLN A 90 9.12 -0.12 -17.28
C GLN A 90 9.49 1.04 -18.21
N ALA A 91 8.58 1.45 -19.08
CA ALA A 91 8.79 2.59 -19.98
C ALA A 91 9.08 3.88 -19.19
N ARG A 92 8.29 4.15 -18.14
CA ARG A 92 8.47 5.30 -17.25
C ARG A 92 9.80 5.28 -16.51
N LYS A 93 10.25 4.11 -16.04
CA LYS A 93 11.57 3.97 -15.40
C LYS A 93 12.72 4.21 -16.37
N LEU A 94 12.60 3.74 -17.60
CA LEU A 94 13.61 3.97 -18.64
C LEU A 94 13.69 5.46 -19.00
N GLU A 95 12.54 6.12 -19.19
CA GLU A 95 12.47 7.56 -19.46
C GLU A 95 13.15 8.38 -18.35
N ASN A 96 12.81 8.10 -17.08
CA ASN A 96 13.40 8.76 -15.92
C ASN A 96 14.89 8.48 -15.74
N ALA A 97 15.40 7.35 -16.24
CA ALA A 97 16.82 7.01 -16.19
C ALA A 97 17.62 7.63 -17.35
N SER A 98 16.94 8.03 -18.42
CA SER A 98 17.53 8.71 -19.59
C SER A 98 17.57 10.25 -19.48
N LEU A 99 16.95 10.81 -18.44
CA LEU A 99 17.02 12.22 -18.03
C LEU A 99 18.05 12.43 -16.92
#